data_AF-A0A4R5BG68-F1
#
_entry.id   AF-A0A4R5BG68-F1
#
_cell.length_a   1.000
_cell.length_b   1.000
_cell.length_c   1.000
_cell.angle_alpha   90.00
_cell.angle_beta   90.00
_cell.angle_gamma   90.00
#
_symmetry.space_group_name_H-M   'P 1'
#
loop_
_entity.id
_entity.type
_entity.pdbx_description
1 polymer ?
#
loop_
_entity_poly.entity_id
_entity_poly.type
_entity_poly.pdbx_seq_one_letter_code
_entity_poly.pdbx_strand_id
1 'polypeptide(L)'
;MTAHTPEIRPLTARSVVLSTLLGVHPPRLPARYLVRAGELFGIAEGTIRVALSRMVTSGDLVQTDGMYGLSARLLARQTRQDESRLPHTRPWDGAWEIAVITAERRPATERAALRQAMSALRLAELREGTW
;
A
#
# COMPACT_ATOMS: atom_id res chain seq x y z
N MET A 1 -15.11 4.82 -35.49
CA MET A 1 -14.64 5.15 -34.13
C MET A 1 -13.92 3.93 -33.59
N THR A 2 -12.60 3.85 -33.75
CA THR A 2 -11.77 2.79 -33.18
C THR A 2 -11.64 3.06 -31.68
N ALA A 3 -12.27 2.23 -30.85
CA ALA A 3 -12.11 2.29 -29.40
C ALA A 3 -10.65 1.97 -29.08
N HIS A 4 -9.94 2.93 -28.48
CA HIS A 4 -8.61 2.70 -27.94
C HIS A 4 -8.81 1.93 -26.63
N THR A 5 -8.89 0.60 -26.69
CA THR A 5 -8.82 -0.22 -25.49
C THR A 5 -7.43 0.00 -24.91
N PRO A 6 -7.30 0.57 -23.70
CA PRO A 6 -5.98 0.79 -23.12
C PRO A 6 -5.28 -0.58 -23.04
N GLU A 7 -4.06 -0.69 -23.57
CA GLU A 7 -3.25 -1.89 -23.40
C GLU A 7 -3.06 -2.13 -21.90
N ILE A 8 -3.72 -3.15 -21.37
CA ILE A 8 -3.61 -3.50 -19.95
C ILE A 8 -2.21 -4.08 -19.75
N ARG A 9 -1.37 -3.33 -19.03
CA ARG A 9 -0.02 -3.79 -18.70
C ARG A 9 -0.11 -5.12 -17.94
N PRO A 10 0.64 -6.17 -18.35
CA PRO A 10 0.65 -7.44 -17.65
C PRO A 10 1.04 -7.27 -16.18
N LEU A 11 0.40 -8.04 -15.30
CA LEU A 11 0.73 -8.02 -13.88
C LEU A 11 2.14 -8.58 -13.66
N THR A 12 2.88 -7.94 -12.74
CA THR A 12 4.19 -8.43 -12.32
C THR A 12 4.05 -9.55 -11.29
N ALA A 13 5.06 -10.40 -11.17
CA ALA A 13 5.14 -11.43 -10.12
C ALA A 13 4.91 -10.85 -8.72
N ARG A 14 5.53 -9.70 -8.45
CA ARG A 14 5.35 -8.98 -7.18
C ARG A 14 3.89 -8.61 -6.93
N SER A 15 3.22 -7.98 -7.91
CA SER A 15 1.83 -7.56 -7.76
C SER A 15 0.87 -8.73 -7.59
N VAL A 16 1.10 -9.84 -8.30
CA VAL A 16 0.29 -11.07 -8.16
C VAL A 16 0.46 -11.65 -6.75
N VAL A 17 1.70 -11.81 -6.29
CA VAL A 17 1.98 -12.34 -4.94
C VAL A 17 1.35 -11.48 -3.85
N LEU A 18 1.58 -10.15 -3.91
CA LEU A 18 1.00 -9.24 -2.91
C LEU A 18 -0.53 -9.35 -2.91
N SER A 19 -1.17 -9.19 -4.07
CA SER A 19 -2.63 -9.21 -4.18
C SER A 19 -3.23 -10.55 -3.73
N THR A 20 -2.57 -11.67 -4.05
CA THR A 20 -2.99 -13.00 -3.59
C THR A 20 -2.97 -13.09 -2.07
N LEU A 21 -1.91 -12.59 -1.42
CA LEU A 21 -1.82 -12.60 0.04
C LEU A 21 -2.83 -11.64 0.69
N LEU A 22 -3.18 -10.51 0.06
CA LEU A 22 -4.21 -9.60 0.57
C LEU A 22 -5.59 -10.28 0.64
N GLY A 23 -5.88 -11.18 -0.31
CA GLY A 23 -7.17 -11.87 -0.41
C GLY A 23 -7.35 -13.07 0.53
N VAL A 24 -6.34 -13.42 1.33
CA VAL A 24 -6.39 -14.59 2.23
C VAL A 24 -6.27 -14.15 3.68
N HIS A 25 -7.05 -14.77 4.57
CA HIS A 25 -7.02 -14.48 6.02
C HIS A 25 -6.73 -15.76 6.82
N PRO A 26 -5.59 -15.84 7.54
CA PRO A 26 -4.51 -14.84 7.62
C PRO A 26 -3.72 -14.71 6.30
N PRO A 27 -3.03 -13.58 6.03
CA PRO A 27 -2.36 -13.29 4.77
C PRO A 27 -1.03 -14.04 4.63
N ARG A 28 -1.09 -15.39 4.65
CA ARG A 28 0.05 -16.31 4.61
C ARG A 28 -0.27 -17.51 3.73
N LEU A 29 0.65 -17.85 2.83
CA LEU A 29 0.53 -19.01 1.94
C LEU A 29 1.89 -19.69 1.72
N PRO A 30 1.93 -21.03 1.56
CA PRO A 30 3.13 -21.72 1.08
C PRO A 30 3.44 -21.32 -0.37
N ALA A 31 4.71 -21.42 -0.76
CA ALA A 31 5.18 -21.06 -2.10
C ALA A 31 4.36 -21.69 -3.23
N ARG A 32 3.92 -22.96 -3.08
CA ARG A 32 3.15 -23.68 -4.10
C ARG A 32 1.85 -22.98 -4.52
N TYR A 33 1.15 -22.34 -3.58
CA TYR A 33 -0.09 -21.62 -3.92
C TYR A 33 0.21 -20.28 -4.59
N LEU A 34 1.32 -19.63 -4.21
CA LEU A 34 1.76 -18.39 -4.85
C LEU A 34 2.27 -18.63 -6.27
N VAL A 35 2.91 -19.78 -6.52
CA VAL A 35 3.29 -20.25 -7.86
C VAL A 35 2.04 -20.51 -8.70
N ARG A 36 1.07 -21.28 -8.19
CA ARG A 36 -0.20 -21.52 -8.89
C ARG A 36 -0.96 -20.23 -9.19
N ALA A 37 -0.95 -19.27 -8.27
CA ALA A 37 -1.53 -17.96 -8.53
C ALA A 37 -0.80 -17.24 -9.68
N GLY A 38 0.54 -17.28 -9.72
CA GLY A 38 1.34 -16.73 -10.81
C GLY A 38 1.06 -17.37 -12.17
N GLU A 39 0.86 -18.69 -12.20
CA GLU A 39 0.53 -19.45 -13.42
C GLU A 39 -0.77 -18.97 -14.08
N LEU A 40 -1.78 -18.59 -13.28
CA LEU A 40 -3.04 -18.00 -13.79
C LEU A 40 -2.81 -16.70 -14.58
N PHE A 41 -1.68 -16.03 -14.36
CA PHE A 41 -1.28 -14.82 -15.07
C PHE A 41 -0.14 -15.06 -16.07
N GLY A 42 0.17 -16.32 -16.40
CA GLY A 42 1.22 -16.68 -17.34
C GLY A 42 2.64 -16.42 -16.83
N ILE A 43 2.84 -16.34 -15.50
CA ILE A 43 4.15 -16.11 -14.90
C ILE A 43 4.81 -17.45 -14.60
N ALA A 44 6.01 -17.67 -15.15
CA ALA A 44 6.78 -18.88 -14.90
C ALA A 44 7.11 -19.07 -13.41
N GLU A 45 7.11 -20.33 -12.95
CA GLU A 45 7.41 -20.70 -11.56
C GLU A 45 8.73 -20.09 -11.05
N GLY A 46 9.80 -20.19 -11.85
CA GLY A 46 11.11 -19.65 -11.49
C GLY A 46 11.06 -18.14 -11.23
N THR A 47 10.27 -17.40 -12.02
CA THR A 47 10.06 -15.96 -11.84
C THR A 47 9.35 -15.65 -10.53
N ILE A 48 8.33 -16.43 -10.15
CA ILE A 48 7.66 -16.29 -8.85
C ILE A 48 8.64 -16.56 -7.70
N ARG A 49 9.42 -17.66 -7.75
CA ARG A 49 10.38 -17.99 -6.69
C ARG A 49 11.46 -16.94 -6.50
N VAL A 50 12.00 -16.40 -7.60
CA VAL A 50 12.96 -15.29 -7.55
C VAL A 50 12.31 -14.04 -6.95
N ALA A 51 11.07 -13.72 -7.34
CA ALA A 51 10.35 -12.59 -6.77
C ALA A 51 10.11 -12.76 -5.26
N LEU A 52 9.72 -13.94 -4.79
CA LEU A 52 9.54 -14.24 -3.37
C LEU A 52 10.83 -13.99 -2.59
N SER A 53 11.96 -14.52 -3.06
CA SER A 53 13.26 -14.30 -2.43
C SER A 53 13.60 -12.81 -2.33
N ARG A 54 13.49 -12.07 -3.45
CA ARG A 54 13.73 -10.62 -3.47
C ARG A 54 12.80 -9.85 -2.54
N MET A 55 11.53 -10.24 -2.46
CA MET A 55 10.53 -9.59 -1.62
C MET A 55 10.74 -9.85 -0.12
N VAL A 56 11.33 -10.99 0.24
CA VAL A 56 11.81 -11.24 1.60
C VAL A 56 13.02 -10.34 1.88
N THR A 57 14.00 -10.30 0.97
CA THR A 57 15.19 -9.43 1.12
C THR A 57 14.83 -7.94 1.25
N SER A 58 13.82 -7.46 0.52
CA SER A 58 13.34 -6.07 0.60
C SER A 58 12.38 -5.79 1.77
N GLY A 59 12.07 -6.79 2.60
CA GLY A 59 11.18 -6.65 3.75
C GLY A 59 9.71 -6.43 3.40
N ASP A 60 9.28 -6.85 2.21
CA ASP A 60 7.86 -6.86 1.83
C ASP A 60 7.15 -8.12 2.32
N LEU A 61 7.87 -9.24 2.35
CA LEU A 61 7.39 -10.52 2.86
C LEU A 61 8.23 -10.98 4.05
N VAL A 62 7.61 -11.82 4.88
CA VAL A 62 8.28 -12.61 5.91
C VAL A 62 8.09 -14.08 5.56
N GLN A 63 9.15 -14.87 5.68
CA GLN A 63 9.09 -16.32 5.54
C GLN A 63 9.16 -16.96 6.93
N THR A 64 8.20 -17.83 7.26
CA THR A 64 8.17 -18.57 8.53
C THR A 64 7.57 -19.95 8.26
N ASP A 65 8.25 -21.01 8.69
CA ASP A 65 7.80 -22.41 8.53
C ASP A 65 7.39 -22.78 7.08
N GLY A 66 8.16 -22.30 6.10
CA GLY A 66 7.88 -22.54 4.67
C GLY A 66 6.69 -21.75 4.10
N MET A 67 6.08 -20.87 4.89
CA MET A 67 4.99 -19.98 4.51
C MET A 67 5.52 -18.58 4.24
N TYR A 68 4.97 -17.91 3.24
CA TYR A 68 5.23 -16.50 2.95
C TYR A 68 4.03 -15.68 3.39
N GLY A 69 4.27 -14.62 4.16
CA GLY A 69 3.27 -13.66 4.58
C GLY A 69 3.69 -12.22 4.35
N LEU A 70 2.73 -11.31 4.36
CA LEU A 70 3.00 -9.88 4.29
C LEU A 70 3.72 -9.39 5.54
N SER A 71 4.70 -8.49 5.38
CA SER A 71 5.30 -7.82 6.53
C SER A 71 4.29 -6.89 7.24
N ALA A 72 4.47 -6.69 8.55
CA ALA A 72 3.60 -5.83 9.35
C ALA A 72 3.51 -4.40 8.78
N ARG A 73 4.63 -3.88 8.26
CA ARG A 73 4.71 -2.58 7.57
C ARG A 73 3.80 -2.54 6.34
N LEU A 74 3.76 -3.60 5.54
CA LEU A 74 2.92 -3.65 4.35
C LEU A 74 1.44 -3.78 4.69
N LEU A 75 1.10 -4.58 5.71
CA LEU A 75 -0.27 -4.69 6.22
C LEU A 75 -0.80 -3.35 6.72
N ALA A 76 -0.03 -2.65 7.57
CA ALA A 76 -0.42 -1.32 8.06
C ALA A 76 -0.54 -0.28 6.93
N ARG A 77 0.27 -0.40 5.87
CA ARG A 77 0.12 0.47 4.69
C ARG A 77 -1.13 0.12 3.89
N GLN A 78 -1.45 -1.17 3.75
CA GLN A 78 -2.64 -1.63 3.03
C GLN A 78 -3.91 -1.17 3.73
N THR A 79 -4.04 -1.36 5.05
CA THR A 79 -5.21 -0.90 5.82
C THR A 79 -5.49 0.59 5.57
N ARG A 80 -4.45 1.43 5.58
CA ARG A 80 -4.58 2.85 5.25
C ARG A 80 -5.03 3.12 3.80
N GLN A 81 -4.58 2.30 2.84
CA GLN A 81 -5.05 2.42 1.46
C GLN A 81 -6.52 2.01 1.33
N ASP A 82 -6.93 0.92 1.96
CA ASP A 82 -8.31 0.45 1.91
C ASP A 82 -9.27 1.45 2.58
N GLU A 83 -8.89 2.02 3.72
CA GLU A 83 -9.61 3.14 4.37
C GLU A 83 -9.67 4.39 3.48
N SER A 84 -8.68 4.60 2.61
CA SER A 84 -8.68 5.72 1.66
C SER A 84 -9.62 5.48 0.48
N ARG A 85 -9.87 4.22 0.11
CA ARG A 85 -10.80 3.84 -0.97
C ARG A 85 -12.25 3.84 -0.53
N LEU A 86 -12.51 3.49 0.74
CA LEU A 86 -13.83 3.50 1.35
C LEU A 86 -13.83 4.41 2.59
N PRO A 87 -13.72 5.75 2.39
CA PRO A 87 -13.77 6.68 3.49
C PRO A 87 -15.12 6.65 4.17
N HIS A 88 -15.12 6.64 5.51
CA HIS A 88 -16.30 6.98 6.28
C HIS A 88 -16.52 8.48 6.13
N THR A 89 -17.47 8.86 5.27
CA THR A 89 -17.82 10.27 5.02
C THR A 89 -19.09 10.64 5.75
N ARG A 90 -19.24 11.93 6.03
CA ARG A 90 -20.48 12.54 6.53
C ARG A 90 -21.03 13.48 5.46
N PRO A 91 -22.35 13.74 5.42
CA PRO A 91 -22.90 14.83 4.62
C PRO A 91 -22.14 16.12 4.92
N TRP A 92 -21.74 16.83 3.87
CA TRP A 92 -20.99 18.06 4.00
C TRP A 92 -21.94 19.25 4.04
N ASP A 93 -21.77 20.12 5.03
CA ASP A 93 -22.58 21.32 5.29
C ASP A 93 -21.98 22.61 4.71
N GLY A 94 -20.88 22.50 3.96
CA GLY A 94 -20.15 23.63 3.39
C GLY A 94 -18.99 24.13 4.25
N ALA A 95 -18.81 23.62 5.47
CA ALA A 95 -17.74 24.05 6.37
C ALA A 95 -16.41 23.33 6.08
N TRP A 96 -15.30 24.07 6.18
CA TRP A 96 -13.95 23.52 6.12
C TRP A 96 -13.30 23.56 7.49
N GLU A 97 -12.53 22.53 7.81
CA GLU A 97 -11.60 22.55 8.94
C GLU A 97 -10.26 23.09 8.47
N ILE A 98 -9.72 24.09 9.16
CA ILE A 98 -8.41 24.67 8.87
C ILE A 98 -7.58 24.63 10.14
N ALA A 99 -6.43 23.96 10.08
CA ALA A 99 -5.49 23.87 11.18
C ALA A 99 -4.36 24.90 10.98
N VAL A 100 -4.29 25.87 11.90
CA VAL A 100 -3.23 26.90 11.91
C VAL A 100 -2.19 26.55 12.96
N ILE A 101 -0.93 26.40 12.54
CA ILE A 101 0.16 26.08 13.45
C ILE A 101 0.76 27.38 13.98
N THR A 102 0.58 27.62 15.27
CA THR A 102 1.04 28.83 15.97
C THR A 102 2.41 28.70 16.63
N ALA A 103 2.98 27.49 16.66
CA ALA A 103 4.30 27.25 17.23
C ALA A 103 5.40 27.91 16.37
N GLU A 104 6.40 28.49 17.03
CA GLU A 104 7.60 29.08 16.40
C GLU A 104 8.48 28.02 15.69
N ARG A 105 9.68 28.42 15.23
CA ARG A 105 10.62 27.57 14.46
C ARG A 105 10.78 26.18 15.08
N ARG A 106 10.38 25.17 14.31
CA ARG A 106 10.54 23.76 14.65
C ARG A 106 11.76 23.14 13.98
N PRO A 107 12.46 22.22 14.66
CA PRO A 107 13.47 21.35 14.04
C PRO A 107 12.93 20.66 12.77
N ALA A 108 13.83 20.32 11.84
CA ALA A 108 13.45 19.68 10.59
C ALA A 108 12.69 18.35 10.79
N THR A 109 13.08 17.58 11.82
CA THR A 109 12.45 16.31 12.19
C THR A 109 10.99 16.50 12.64
N GLU A 110 10.71 17.49 13.48
CA GLU A 110 9.36 17.82 13.92
C GLU A 110 8.48 18.32 12.78
N ARG A 111 9.04 19.12 11.86
CA ARG A 111 8.33 19.55 10.64
C ARG A 111 7.96 18.35 9.77
N ALA A 112 8.86 17.39 9.59
CA ALA A 112 8.57 16.17 8.83
C ALA A 112 7.50 15.31 9.52
N ALA A 113 7.59 15.13 10.84
CA ALA A 113 6.60 14.40 11.62
C ALA A 113 5.20 15.04 11.54
N LEU A 114 5.12 16.37 11.62
CA LEU A 114 3.87 17.10 11.43
C LEU A 114 3.28 16.85 10.04
N ARG A 115 4.08 16.98 8.96
CA ARG A 115 3.59 16.75 7.59
C ARG A 115 3.03 15.34 7.44
N GLN A 116 3.69 14.36 8.04
CA GLN A 116 3.23 12.98 8.06
C GLN A 116 1.90 12.83 8.81
N ALA A 117 1.75 13.50 9.96
CA ALA A 117 0.52 13.49 10.75
C ALA A 117 -0.65 14.16 10.01
N MET A 118 -0.45 15.37 9.45
CA MET A 118 -1.47 16.08 8.68
C MET A 118 -1.92 15.29 7.44
N SER A 119 -0.98 14.67 6.73
CA SER A 119 -1.30 13.78 5.62
C SER A 119 -2.13 12.56 6.06
N ALA A 120 -1.84 12.00 7.25
CA ALA A 120 -2.63 10.91 7.80
C ALA A 120 -4.07 11.34 8.16
N LEU A 121 -4.24 12.59 8.58
CA LEU A 121 -5.54 13.23 8.80
C LEU A 121 -6.23 13.67 7.50
N ARG A 122 -5.58 13.53 6.35
CA ARG A 122 -6.06 13.96 5.02
C ARG A 122 -6.25 15.47 4.89
N LEU A 123 -5.51 16.25 5.67
CA LEU A 123 -5.37 17.70 5.50
C LEU A 123 -4.30 18.02 4.45
N ALA A 124 -4.42 19.17 3.79
CA ALA A 124 -3.53 19.60 2.72
C ALA A 124 -2.94 20.97 3.04
N GLU A 125 -1.63 21.14 2.84
CA GLU A 125 -0.96 22.41 3.13
C GLU A 125 -1.44 23.49 2.14
N LEU A 126 -2.23 24.44 2.63
CA LEU A 126 -2.71 25.59 1.85
C LEU A 126 -1.61 26.63 1.68
N ARG A 127 -0.82 26.83 2.74
CA ARG A 127 0.39 27.68 2.80
C ARG A 127 1.22 27.28 4.00
N GLU A 128 2.43 27.80 4.12
CA GLU A 128 3.31 27.50 5.26
C GLU A 128 2.57 27.68 6.60
N GLY A 129 2.49 26.60 7.37
CA GLY A 129 1.86 26.60 8.69
C GLY A 129 0.33 26.59 8.69
N THR A 130 -0.34 26.46 7.54
CA THR A 130 -1.80 26.38 7.42
C THR A 130 -2.18 25.13 6.60
N TRP A 131 -2.96 24.23 7.21
CA TRP A 131 -3.37 22.93 6.66
C TRP A 131 -4.89 22.78 6.63
#